data_AF-A0A2W5Q214-F1
#
_entry.id   AF-A0A2W5Q214-F1
#
_cell.length_a   1.000
_cell.length_b   1.000
_cell.length_c   1.000
_cell.angle_alpha   90.00
_cell.angle_beta   90.00
_cell.angle_gamma   90.00
#
_symmetry.space_group_name_H-M   'P 1'
#
loop_
_entity.id
_entity.type
_entity.pdbx_description
1 polymer ?
#
loop_
_entity_poly.entity_id
_entity_poly.type
_entity_poly.pdbx_seq_one_letter_code
_entity_poly.pdbx_strand_id
1 'polypeptide(L)'
;MENAGQKKIINALYGLLVVSTILGFMPNFNAFLASFVLWAAVLAASYLYRRKDSEDGLLYNHMTYLIGTIWIGTAFILLGTIIAGLWVFLQGDGSILDAAIAKIESGAAIDEAELTQITHDYITANKGLLMTASFAAVGPAVLYFVYRVANGYGRAMKGYRIANPKSWL
;
A
#
# COMPACT_ATOMS: atom_id res chain seq x y z
N MET A 1 9.91 1.71 34.86
CA MET A 1 8.56 2.18 34.46
C MET A 1 8.47 2.63 33.00
N GLU A 2 9.56 3.06 32.34
CA GLU A 2 9.57 3.48 30.92
C GLU A 2 9.01 2.46 29.91
N ASN A 3 9.22 1.17 30.17
CA ASN A 3 8.99 0.13 29.17
C ASN A 3 7.50 -0.11 28.85
N ALA A 4 6.58 0.09 29.81
CA ALA A 4 5.13 -0.15 29.59
C ALA A 4 4.49 0.92 28.69
N GLY A 5 4.84 2.19 28.89
CA GLY A 5 4.37 3.30 28.06
C GLY A 5 4.87 3.22 26.63
N GLN A 6 6.16 2.90 26.44
CA GLN A 6 6.76 2.71 25.13
C GLN A 6 6.08 1.56 24.35
N LYS A 7 5.87 0.39 25.00
CA LYS A 7 5.16 -0.74 24.38
C LYS A 7 3.76 -0.36 23.88
N LYS A 8 3.00 0.41 24.68
CA LYS A 8 1.65 0.85 24.28
C LYS A 8 1.69 1.70 23.01
N ILE A 9 2.64 2.64 22.92
CA ILE A 9 2.82 3.50 21.74
C ILE A 9 3.20 2.66 20.52
N ILE A 10 4.19 1.78 20.66
CA ILE A 10 4.67 0.91 19.57
C ILE A 10 3.52 0.04 19.03
N ASN A 11 2.79 -0.63 19.92
CA ASN A 11 1.67 -1.50 19.53
C ASN A 11 0.54 -0.71 18.86
N ALA A 12 0.25 0.51 19.34
CA ALA A 12 -0.76 1.37 18.72
C ALA A 12 -0.36 1.77 17.29
N LEU A 13 0.91 2.08 17.04
CA LEU A 13 1.38 2.45 15.70
C LEU A 13 1.36 1.28 14.71
N TYR A 14 1.74 0.07 15.14
CA TYR A 14 1.56 -1.14 14.31
C TYR A 14 0.07 -1.42 14.04
N GLY A 15 -0.78 -1.32 15.06
CA GLY A 15 -2.23 -1.52 14.90
C GLY A 15 -2.84 -0.51 13.91
N LEU A 16 -2.49 0.76 14.04
CA LEU A 16 -2.91 1.80 13.10
C LEU A 16 -2.41 1.55 11.68
N LEU A 17 -1.17 1.08 11.52
CA LEU A 17 -0.62 0.72 10.20
C LEU A 17 -1.38 -0.44 9.55
N VAL A 18 -1.77 -1.45 10.34
CA VAL A 18 -2.58 -2.57 9.84
C VAL A 18 -3.97 -2.08 9.40
N VAL A 19 -4.65 -1.30 10.26
CA VAL A 19 -5.98 -0.74 9.95
C VAL A 19 -5.91 0.15 8.71
N SER A 20 -4.92 1.04 8.64
CA SER A 20 -4.75 1.92 7.48
C SER A 20 -4.52 1.11 6.21
N THR A 21 -3.69 0.07 6.26
CA THR A 21 -3.46 -0.82 5.11
C THR A 21 -4.76 -1.48 4.64
N ILE A 22 -5.55 -2.06 5.55
CA ILE A 22 -6.83 -2.69 5.21
C ILE A 22 -7.78 -1.70 4.53
N LEU A 23 -7.92 -0.48 5.08
CA LEU A 23 -8.73 0.57 4.49
C LEU A 23 -8.27 0.96 3.07
N GLY A 24 -6.96 0.87 2.81
CA GLY A 24 -6.37 1.21 1.51
C GLY A 24 -6.75 0.24 0.39
N PHE A 25 -7.16 -0.98 0.73
CA PHE A 25 -7.64 -1.99 -0.22
C PHE A 25 -9.17 -2.00 -0.39
N MET A 26 -9.90 -1.17 0.35
CA MET A 26 -11.35 -1.09 0.17
C MET A 26 -11.68 -0.36 -1.14
N PRO A 27 -12.63 -0.86 -1.94
CA PRO A 27 -13.08 -0.21 -3.18
C PRO A 27 -14.00 0.98 -2.86
N ASN A 28 -13.53 1.91 -2.06
CA ASN A 28 -14.25 3.10 -1.62
C ASN A 28 -13.27 4.27 -1.48
N PHE A 29 -13.53 5.36 -2.21
CA PHE A 29 -12.65 6.52 -2.23
C PHE A 29 -12.41 7.15 -0.85
N ASN A 30 -13.46 7.24 -0.02
CA ASN A 30 -13.34 7.80 1.33
C ASN A 30 -12.49 6.89 2.24
N ALA A 31 -12.63 5.56 2.12
CA ALA A 31 -11.80 4.61 2.85
C ALA A 31 -10.32 4.70 2.42
N PHE A 32 -10.07 4.83 1.12
CA PHE A 32 -8.71 5.06 0.59
C PHE A 32 -8.12 6.37 1.11
N LEU A 33 -8.87 7.46 1.09
CA LEU A 33 -8.40 8.75 1.61
C LEU A 33 -8.09 8.68 3.12
N ALA A 34 -8.96 8.02 3.90
CA ALA A 34 -8.73 7.78 5.31
C ALA A 34 -7.47 6.92 5.55
N SER A 35 -7.27 5.88 4.75
CA SER A 35 -6.05 5.06 4.75
C SER A 35 -4.80 5.92 4.56
N PHE A 36 -4.80 6.77 3.53
CA PHE A 36 -3.67 7.65 3.22
C PHE A 36 -3.33 8.60 4.39
N VAL A 37 -4.35 9.24 4.99
CA VAL A 37 -4.18 10.11 6.15
C VAL A 37 -3.60 9.35 7.35
N LEU A 38 -4.11 8.14 7.62
CA LEU A 38 -3.60 7.31 8.72
C LEU A 38 -2.17 6.84 8.47
N TRP A 39 -1.81 6.47 7.24
CA TRP A 39 -0.43 6.13 6.86
C TRP A 39 0.52 7.30 7.09
N ALA A 40 0.13 8.51 6.65
CA ALA A 40 0.91 9.71 6.87
C ALA A 40 1.07 10.03 8.36
N ALA A 41 0.00 9.87 9.14
CA ALA A 41 0.02 10.07 10.58
C ALA A 41 0.94 9.06 11.31
N VAL A 42 0.88 7.78 10.94
CA VAL A 42 1.78 6.75 11.50
C VAL A 42 3.23 7.07 11.16
N LEU A 43 3.53 7.40 9.90
CA LEU A 43 4.89 7.74 9.48
C LEU A 43 5.42 8.97 10.24
N ALA A 44 4.63 10.04 10.31
CA ALA A 44 4.98 11.25 11.04
C ALA A 44 5.21 10.95 12.53
N ALA A 45 4.28 10.23 13.17
CA ALA A 45 4.41 9.81 14.56
C ALA A 45 5.68 8.97 14.78
N SER A 46 6.01 8.05 13.86
CA SER A 46 7.23 7.25 13.96
C SER A 46 8.48 8.12 13.96
N TYR A 47 8.59 9.13 13.08
CA TYR A 47 9.71 10.08 13.12
C TYR A 47 9.74 10.89 14.43
N LEU A 48 8.57 11.37 14.88
CA LEU A 48 8.45 12.18 16.11
C LEU A 48 8.79 11.40 17.39
N TYR A 49 8.48 10.10 17.43
CA TYR A 49 8.82 9.24 18.56
C TYR A 49 10.25 8.70 18.46
N ARG A 50 10.77 8.45 17.26
CA ARG A 50 12.18 8.04 17.07
C ARG A 50 13.15 9.07 17.66
N ARG A 51 12.88 10.36 17.45
CA ARG A 51 13.74 11.45 17.96
C ARG A 51 13.70 11.66 19.48
N LYS A 52 12.76 11.03 20.18
CA LYS A 52 12.55 11.22 21.64
C LYS A 52 13.27 10.19 22.50
N ASP A 53 13.84 9.14 21.89
CA ASP A 53 14.46 8.02 22.59
C ASP A 53 15.91 7.85 22.12
N SER A 54 16.76 7.26 22.95
CA SER A 54 18.15 7.00 22.58
C SER A 54 18.25 5.92 21.50
N GLU A 55 19.36 5.84 20.76
CA GLU A 55 19.53 4.83 19.69
C GLU A 55 19.43 3.38 20.22
N ASP A 56 19.74 3.21 21.50
CA ASP A 56 19.63 1.94 22.20
C ASP A 56 18.24 1.64 22.77
N GLY A 57 17.35 2.62 22.73
CA GLY A 57 16.00 2.52 23.25
C GLY A 57 15.08 1.64 22.40
N LEU A 58 14.05 1.10 23.06
CA LEU A 58 13.04 0.26 22.42
C LEU A 58 12.23 1.04 21.39
N LEU A 59 11.91 2.31 21.70
CA LEU A 59 11.11 3.17 20.82
C LEU A 59 11.90 3.52 19.58
N TYR A 60 13.17 3.95 19.71
CA TYR A 60 14.04 4.24 18.57
C TYR A 60 14.15 3.04 17.63
N ASN A 61 14.36 1.84 18.19
CA ASN A 61 14.51 0.61 17.43
C ASN A 61 13.25 0.28 16.61
N HIS A 62 12.08 0.28 17.23
CA HIS A 62 10.81 -0.02 16.54
C HIS A 62 10.39 1.08 15.56
N MET A 63 10.62 2.35 15.89
CA MET A 63 10.29 3.44 14.97
C MET A 63 11.19 3.42 13.73
N THR A 64 12.47 3.09 13.89
CA THR A 64 13.38 2.90 12.75
C THR A 64 12.89 1.77 11.84
N TYR A 65 12.45 0.66 12.43
CA TYR A 65 11.92 -0.47 11.67
C TYR A 65 10.60 -0.14 10.95
N LEU A 66 9.69 0.58 11.61
CA LEU A 66 8.41 1.02 11.01
C LEU A 66 8.63 1.99 9.84
N ILE A 67 9.50 2.98 10.01
CA ILE A 67 9.87 3.93 8.95
C ILE A 67 10.41 3.18 7.73
N GLY A 68 11.36 2.25 7.94
CA GLY A 68 11.89 1.41 6.87
C GLY A 68 10.82 0.55 6.20
N THR A 69 9.93 -0.06 7.00
CA THR A 69 8.82 -0.88 6.49
C THR A 69 7.86 -0.08 5.61
N ILE A 70 7.54 1.16 6.01
CA ILE A 70 6.69 2.06 5.24
C ILE A 70 7.37 2.45 3.92
N TRP A 71 8.60 2.94 3.95
CA TRP A 71 9.29 3.41 2.74
C TRP A 71 9.62 2.27 1.76
N ILE A 72 10.19 1.17 2.25
CA ILE A 72 10.56 0.03 1.39
C ILE A 72 9.30 -0.66 0.87
N GLY A 73 8.30 -0.86 1.74
CA GLY A 73 7.03 -1.47 1.35
C GLY A 73 6.30 -0.66 0.27
N THR A 74 6.18 0.66 0.46
CA THR A 74 5.54 1.54 -0.55
C THR A 74 6.34 1.61 -1.84
N ALA A 75 7.68 1.61 -1.79
CA ALA A 75 8.52 1.56 -2.98
C ALA A 75 8.30 0.27 -3.79
N PHE A 76 8.25 -0.91 -3.14
CA PHE A 76 7.98 -2.16 -3.83
C PHE A 76 6.55 -2.25 -4.38
N ILE A 77 5.55 -1.75 -3.66
CA ILE A 77 4.16 -1.70 -4.16
C ILE A 77 4.06 -0.76 -5.37
N LEU A 78 4.72 0.41 -5.32
CA LEU A 78 4.75 1.34 -6.44
C LEU A 78 5.40 0.71 -7.68
N LEU A 79 6.56 0.06 -7.50
CA LEU A 79 7.25 -0.64 -8.58
C LEU A 79 6.38 -1.76 -9.17
N GLY A 80 5.74 -2.57 -8.31
CA GLY A 80 4.80 -3.61 -8.75
C GLY A 80 3.62 -3.04 -9.52
N THR A 81 3.07 -1.90 -9.08
CA THR A 81 1.97 -1.21 -9.77
C THR A 81 2.40 -0.72 -11.16
N ILE A 82 3.59 -0.15 -11.29
CA ILE A 82 4.13 0.29 -12.59
C ILE A 82 4.30 -0.91 -13.52
N ILE A 83 4.87 -2.02 -13.02
CA ILE A 83 5.05 -3.25 -13.80
C ILE A 83 3.70 -3.82 -14.23
N ALA A 84 2.72 -3.89 -13.33
CA ALA A 84 1.38 -4.37 -13.64
C ALA A 84 0.69 -3.48 -14.70
N GLY A 85 0.81 -2.15 -14.54
CA GLY A 85 0.27 -1.18 -15.50
C GLY A 85 0.88 -1.31 -16.88
N LEU A 86 2.22 -1.45 -16.97
CA LEU A 86 2.92 -1.69 -18.24
C LEU A 86 2.52 -3.02 -18.87
N TRP A 87 2.37 -4.07 -18.07
CA TRP A 87 1.92 -5.37 -18.56
C TRP A 87 0.51 -5.27 -19.17
N VAL A 88 -0.44 -4.67 -18.44
CA VAL A 88 -1.81 -4.47 -18.94
C VAL A 88 -1.83 -3.57 -20.17
N PHE A 89 -0.99 -2.52 -20.20
CA PHE A 89 -0.87 -1.65 -21.37
C PHE A 89 -0.39 -2.40 -22.62
N LEU A 90 0.58 -3.31 -22.47
CA LEU A 90 1.17 -4.04 -23.61
C LEU A 90 0.35 -5.25 -24.07
N GLN A 91 -0.48 -5.83 -23.21
CA GLN A 91 -1.20 -7.08 -23.49
C GLN A 91 -2.72 -6.95 -23.40
N GLY A 92 -3.24 -5.79 -23.00
CA GLY A 92 -4.66 -5.54 -22.88
C GLY A 92 -5.36 -5.50 -24.24
N ASP A 93 -6.57 -6.03 -24.29
CA ASP A 93 -7.45 -5.87 -25.44
C ASP A 93 -7.97 -4.43 -25.50
N GLY A 94 -7.43 -3.67 -26.45
CA GLY A 94 -7.79 -2.28 -26.72
C GLY A 94 -9.02 -2.09 -27.60
N SER A 95 -9.59 -3.17 -28.16
CA SER A 95 -10.65 -3.08 -29.19
C SER A 95 -11.88 -2.28 -28.74
N ILE A 96 -12.23 -2.35 -27.46
CA ILE A 96 -13.33 -1.58 -26.85
C ILE A 96 -13.05 -0.07 -26.87
N LEU A 97 -11.81 0.33 -26.60
CA LEU A 97 -11.39 1.72 -26.64
C LEU A 97 -11.26 2.21 -28.09
N ASP A 98 -10.71 1.38 -28.98
CA ASP A 98 -10.59 1.69 -30.40
C ASP A 98 -11.97 1.95 -31.03
N ALA A 99 -12.97 1.12 -30.69
CA ALA A 99 -14.35 1.31 -31.14
C ALA A 99 -14.98 2.62 -30.61
N ALA A 100 -14.67 2.99 -29.36
CA ALA A 100 -15.12 4.25 -28.78
C ALA A 100 -14.46 5.46 -29.47
N ILE A 101 -13.15 5.38 -29.75
CA ILE A 101 -12.42 6.42 -30.47
C ILE A 101 -12.99 6.60 -31.88
N ALA A 102 -13.24 5.51 -32.61
CA ALA A 102 -13.84 5.57 -33.95
C ALA A 102 -15.23 6.24 -33.95
N LYS A 103 -16.05 6.00 -32.92
CA LYS A 103 -17.34 6.71 -32.75
C LYS A 103 -17.13 8.22 -32.59
N ILE A 104 -16.19 8.64 -31.73
CA ILE A 104 -15.88 10.06 -31.52
C ILE A 104 -15.39 10.71 -32.83
N GLU A 105 -14.49 10.04 -33.54
CA GLU A 105 -13.96 10.52 -34.82
C GLU A 105 -15.05 10.67 -35.89
N SER A 106 -16.11 9.86 -35.83
CA SER A 106 -17.29 9.97 -36.70
C SER A 106 -18.25 11.12 -36.33
N GLY A 107 -17.95 11.86 -35.27
CA GLY A 107 -18.75 12.99 -34.79
C GLY A 107 -19.84 12.61 -33.77
N ALA A 108 -19.82 11.39 -33.23
CA ALA A 108 -20.72 11.00 -32.16
C ALA A 108 -20.33 11.70 -30.84
N ALA A 109 -21.32 12.24 -30.13
CA ALA A 109 -21.14 12.73 -28.77
C ALA A 109 -21.28 11.56 -27.80
N ILE A 110 -20.21 11.27 -27.06
CA ILE A 110 -20.22 10.28 -25.97
C ILE A 110 -20.55 11.01 -24.67
N ASP A 111 -21.62 10.56 -23.99
CA ASP A 111 -22.00 11.09 -22.68
C ASP A 111 -21.28 10.34 -21.53
N GLU A 112 -21.48 10.82 -20.30
CA GLU A 112 -20.86 10.24 -19.11
C GLU A 112 -21.30 8.78 -18.85
N ALA A 113 -22.54 8.43 -19.21
CA ALA A 113 -23.07 7.09 -19.02
C ALA A 113 -22.40 6.10 -19.99
N GLU A 114 -22.26 6.48 -21.25
CA GLU A 114 -21.56 5.68 -22.26
C GLU A 114 -20.07 5.54 -21.91
N LEU A 115 -19.41 6.61 -21.45
CA LEU A 115 -18.01 6.53 -21.01
C LEU A 115 -17.81 5.57 -19.82
N THR A 116 -18.74 5.60 -18.86
CA THR A 116 -18.75 4.67 -17.72
C THR A 116 -18.92 3.24 -18.18
N GLN A 117 -19.82 2.99 -19.14
CA GLN A 117 -20.04 1.66 -19.71
C GLN A 117 -18.82 1.16 -20.47
N ILE A 118 -18.20 1.99 -21.33
CA ILE A 118 -16.97 1.66 -22.05
C ILE A 118 -15.85 1.25 -21.07
N THR A 119 -15.71 2.01 -19.98
CA THR A 119 -14.71 1.72 -18.94
C THR A 119 -15.00 0.38 -18.25
N HIS A 120 -16.27 0.13 -17.90
CA HIS A 120 -16.69 -1.13 -17.29
C HIS A 120 -16.44 -2.33 -18.22
N ASP A 121 -16.76 -2.20 -19.50
CA ASP A 121 -16.58 -3.25 -20.49
C ASP A 121 -15.09 -3.53 -20.74
N TYR A 122 -14.27 -2.49 -20.82
CA TYR A 122 -12.81 -2.63 -20.91
C TYR A 122 -12.23 -3.37 -19.70
N ILE A 123 -12.64 -2.99 -18.48
CA ILE A 123 -12.22 -3.68 -17.24
C ILE A 123 -12.68 -5.13 -17.24
N THR A 124 -13.91 -5.39 -17.69
CA THR A 124 -14.49 -6.74 -17.72
C THR A 124 -13.75 -7.65 -18.71
N ALA A 125 -13.51 -7.16 -19.93
CA ALA A 125 -12.76 -7.87 -20.95
C ALA A 125 -11.32 -8.19 -20.51
N ASN A 126 -10.69 -7.26 -19.79
CA ASN A 126 -9.31 -7.39 -19.34
C ASN A 126 -9.16 -7.89 -17.89
N LYS A 127 -10.25 -8.33 -17.23
CA LYS A 127 -10.25 -8.68 -15.80
C LYS A 127 -9.21 -9.74 -15.45
N GLY A 128 -9.10 -10.79 -16.26
CA GLY A 128 -8.14 -11.87 -16.04
C GLY A 128 -6.68 -11.39 -16.08
N LEU A 129 -6.37 -10.53 -17.06
CA LEU A 129 -5.06 -9.91 -17.21
C LEU A 129 -4.78 -8.95 -16.04
N LEU A 130 -5.72 -8.07 -15.71
CA LEU A 130 -5.63 -7.12 -14.59
C LEU A 130 -5.32 -7.84 -13.27
N MET A 131 -6.06 -8.91 -12.95
CA MET A 131 -5.82 -9.70 -11.75
C MET A 131 -4.44 -10.39 -11.79
N THR A 132 -4.11 -11.06 -12.89
CA THR A 132 -2.85 -11.82 -13.00
C THR A 132 -1.64 -10.89 -12.91
N ALA A 133 -1.65 -9.77 -13.63
CA ALA A 133 -0.59 -8.77 -13.59
C ALA A 133 -0.45 -8.17 -12.19
N SER A 134 -1.57 -7.83 -11.53
CA SER A 134 -1.56 -7.30 -10.16
C SER A 134 -0.99 -8.31 -9.16
N PHE A 135 -1.45 -9.56 -9.17
CA PHE A 135 -0.96 -10.58 -8.24
C PHE A 135 0.51 -10.92 -8.48
N ALA A 136 0.93 -11.06 -9.74
CA ALA A 136 2.31 -11.39 -10.07
C ALA A 136 3.28 -10.26 -9.72
N ALA A 137 2.92 -9.01 -9.98
CA ALA A 137 3.81 -7.86 -9.78
C ALA A 137 3.73 -7.25 -8.37
N VAL A 138 2.53 -7.13 -7.79
CA VAL A 138 2.31 -6.48 -6.49
C VAL A 138 2.27 -7.49 -5.34
N GLY A 139 1.85 -8.74 -5.59
CA GLY A 139 1.72 -9.78 -4.57
C GLY A 139 2.98 -9.99 -3.72
N PRO A 140 4.18 -10.14 -4.31
CA PRO A 140 5.42 -10.27 -3.55
C PRO A 140 5.70 -9.09 -2.60
N ALA A 141 5.40 -7.86 -3.05
CA ALA A 141 5.56 -6.65 -2.24
C ALA A 141 4.60 -6.63 -1.04
N VAL A 142 3.34 -7.04 -1.25
CA VAL A 142 2.35 -7.16 -0.18
C VAL A 142 2.77 -8.23 0.83
N LEU A 143 3.22 -9.40 0.36
CA LEU A 143 3.70 -10.47 1.25
C LEU A 143 4.91 -10.01 2.09
N TYR A 144 5.85 -9.31 1.47
CA TYR A 144 6.99 -8.70 2.17
C TYR A 144 6.53 -7.71 3.25
N PHE A 145 5.60 -6.81 2.90
CA PHE A 145 5.06 -5.83 3.84
C PHE A 145 4.35 -6.50 5.02
N VAL A 146 3.50 -7.50 4.75
CA VAL A 146 2.80 -8.26 5.79
C VAL A 146 3.79 -8.98 6.71
N TYR A 147 4.80 -9.64 6.15
CA TYR A 147 5.85 -10.30 6.92
C TYR A 147 6.56 -9.32 7.87
N ARG A 148 6.97 -8.15 7.36
CA ARG A 148 7.63 -7.11 8.15
C ARG A 148 6.74 -6.61 9.30
N VAL A 149 5.49 -6.26 9.00
CA VAL A 149 4.53 -5.78 10.01
C VAL A 149 4.27 -6.85 11.07
N ALA A 150 4.04 -8.10 10.67
CA ALA A 150 3.79 -9.20 11.59
C ALA A 150 5.00 -9.49 12.50
N ASN A 151 6.21 -9.53 11.94
CA ASN A 151 7.45 -9.72 12.71
C ASN A 151 7.69 -8.56 13.69
N GLY A 152 7.54 -7.32 13.23
CA GLY A 152 7.67 -6.12 14.04
C GLY A 152 6.68 -6.10 15.22
N TYR A 153 5.40 -6.31 14.92
CA TYR A 153 4.34 -6.32 15.91
C TYR A 153 4.47 -7.47 16.92
N GLY A 154 4.80 -8.68 16.46
CA GLY A 154 5.01 -9.84 17.32
C GLY A 154 6.15 -9.64 18.32
N ARG A 155 7.23 -8.95 17.91
CA ARG A 155 8.33 -8.56 18.80
C ARG A 155 7.93 -7.44 19.76
N ALA A 156 7.19 -6.44 19.27
CA ALA A 156 6.70 -5.32 20.09
C ALA A 156 5.79 -5.78 21.23
N MET A 157 4.87 -6.72 20.98
CA MET A 157 3.99 -7.29 22.02
C MET A 157 4.78 -7.96 23.15
N LYS A 158 5.90 -8.62 22.81
CA LYS A 158 6.81 -9.23 23.79
C LYS A 158 7.76 -8.22 24.44
N GLY A 159 7.82 -6.99 23.93
CA GLY A 159 8.77 -5.97 24.37
C GLY A 159 10.19 -6.19 23.90
N TYR A 160 10.38 -6.98 22.84
CA TYR A 160 11.70 -7.27 22.29
C TYR A 160 12.08 -6.25 21.22
N ARG A 161 13.37 -5.94 21.16
CA ARG A 161 13.98 -5.18 20.06
C ARG A 161 14.03 -6.03 18.79
N ILE A 162 14.01 -5.36 17.65
CA ILE A 162 14.30 -5.95 16.35
C ILE A 162 15.81 -6.00 16.15
N ALA A 163 16.32 -7.18 15.80
CA ALA A 163 17.71 -7.32 15.38
C ALA A 163 17.88 -6.60 14.03
N ASN A 164 18.85 -5.69 13.94
CA ASN A 164 19.14 -4.90 12.73
C ASN A 164 17.90 -4.18 12.17
N PRO A 165 17.33 -3.17 12.87
CA PRO A 165 16.09 -2.51 12.45
C PRO A 165 16.18 -1.78 11.10
N LYS A 166 17.41 -1.54 10.60
CA LYS A 166 17.69 -0.95 9.29
C LYS A 166 17.79 -1.99 8.16
N SER A 167 17.83 -3.28 8.49
CA SER A 167 17.84 -4.37 7.51
C SER A 167 16.56 -4.35 6.69
N TRP A 168 16.69 -4.73 5.41
CA TRP A 168 15.56 -4.91 4.51
C TRP A 168 15.02 -6.35 4.60
N LEU A 169 15.80 -7.28 5.17
CA LEU A 169 15.43 -8.67 5.43
C LEU A 169 15.01 -8.87 6.90
#